data_AF-Q20297-F1
#
_entry.id   AF-Q20297-F1
#
_cell.length_a   1.000
_cell.length_b   1.000
_cell.length_c   1.000
_cell.angle_alpha   90.00
_cell.angle_beta   90.00
_cell.angle_gamma   90.00
#
_symmetry.space_group_name_H-M   'P 1'
#
loop_
_entity.id
_entity.type
_entity.pdbx_description
1 polymer ?
#
loop_
_entity_poly.entity_id
_entity_poly.type
_entity_poly.pdbx_seq_one_letter_code
_entity_poly.pdbx_strand_id
1 'polypeptide(L)'
;MSEETSSLSLRIEYRVPNLMNIFLLHNIIPLIVYSLLFRMARQYVKANFWLKFEGFKRYRLQNLTVCWLHAVIVGGGDLILMFSHPHEIFHDVIDWYNPIAAQLPLISVAYFFQDAFDMLMYEWNSYTLELLLHHFATCAALVAPGLTGKFTLAAGWALLMEVNSIFLHARTILQICGLSTQFPGVFRVVVYSNIISFFFFRIVSQILWTNWAIYNVPGLHWYYVLVGLGGPIIFGCINGMLFLRLLASDGFLTEKLRARFAMTRDKNDDQEKKKGN
;
A
#
# COMPACT_ATOMS: atom_id res chain seq x y z
N MET A 1 36.55 -10.99 -20.67
CA MET A 1 35.34 -10.19 -20.96
C MET A 1 34.13 -11.05 -21.30
N SER A 2 34.24 -12.08 -22.16
CA SER A 2 33.09 -12.98 -22.48
C SER A 2 32.65 -13.87 -21.31
N GLU A 3 33.58 -14.41 -20.51
CA GLU A 3 33.21 -15.23 -19.34
C GLU A 3 32.55 -14.40 -18.23
N GLU A 4 33.02 -13.16 -18.03
CA GLU A 4 32.47 -12.26 -17.03
C GLU A 4 31.05 -11.82 -17.41
N THR A 5 30.81 -11.44 -18.67
CA THR A 5 29.46 -11.15 -19.16
C THR A 5 28.56 -12.37 -19.13
N SER A 6 29.11 -13.57 -19.40
CA SER A 6 28.38 -14.83 -19.23
C SER A 6 27.96 -15.03 -17.78
N SER A 7 28.88 -14.86 -16.82
CA SER A 7 28.59 -14.99 -15.38
C SER A 7 27.56 -13.98 -14.88
N LEU A 8 27.62 -12.73 -15.37
CA LEU A 8 26.63 -11.69 -15.10
C LEU A 8 25.24 -12.10 -15.61
N SER A 9 25.15 -12.61 -16.85
CA SER A 9 23.89 -13.08 -17.45
C SER A 9 23.29 -14.32 -16.76
N LEU A 10 24.07 -15.03 -15.94
CA LEU A 10 23.60 -16.12 -15.10
C LEU A 10 22.90 -15.62 -13.83
N ARG A 11 23.13 -14.37 -13.38
CA ARG A 11 22.48 -13.83 -12.18
C ARG A 11 20.98 -13.62 -12.40
N ILE A 12 20.20 -13.90 -11.35
CA ILE A 12 18.73 -13.94 -11.39
C ILE A 12 18.13 -12.58 -11.80
N GLU A 13 18.77 -11.46 -11.45
CA GLU A 13 18.28 -10.13 -11.80
C GLU A 13 18.33 -9.80 -13.32
N TYR A 14 19.07 -10.57 -14.11
CA TYR A 14 19.12 -10.43 -15.58
C TYR A 14 18.16 -11.38 -16.31
N ARG A 15 17.39 -12.18 -15.58
CA ARG A 15 16.43 -13.15 -16.14
C ARG A 15 15.00 -12.80 -15.76
N VAL A 16 14.06 -13.37 -16.51
CA VAL A 16 12.65 -13.35 -16.11
C VAL A 16 12.50 -14.09 -14.79
N PRO A 17 11.87 -13.49 -13.76
CA PRO A 17 11.60 -14.21 -12.52
C PRO A 17 10.67 -15.39 -12.84
N ASN A 18 11.01 -16.57 -12.34
CA ASN A 18 10.14 -17.74 -12.51
C ASN A 18 8.90 -17.55 -11.64
N LEU A 19 7.78 -17.18 -12.25
CA LEU A 19 6.51 -16.98 -11.54
C LEU A 19 6.06 -18.21 -10.76
N MET A 20 6.46 -19.42 -11.18
CA MET A 20 6.13 -20.65 -10.47
C MET A 20 6.78 -20.73 -9.08
N ASN A 21 7.82 -19.94 -8.81
CA ASN A 21 8.44 -19.88 -7.50
C ASN A 21 7.47 -19.38 -6.41
N ILE A 22 6.41 -18.66 -6.79
CA ILE A 22 5.37 -18.27 -5.83
C ILE A 22 4.63 -19.48 -5.24
N PHE A 23 4.61 -20.61 -5.96
CA PHE A 23 3.98 -21.86 -5.51
C PHE A 23 4.91 -22.74 -4.67
N LEU A 24 6.17 -22.35 -4.47
CA LEU A 24 7.05 -23.03 -3.53
C LEU A 24 6.44 -22.98 -2.12
N LEU A 25 6.61 -24.06 -1.35
CA LEU A 25 5.95 -24.23 -0.04
C LEU A 25 6.19 -23.05 0.90
N HIS A 26 7.40 -22.48 0.91
CA HIS A 26 7.76 -21.34 1.75
C HIS A 26 7.09 -20.02 1.35
N ASN A 27 6.50 -19.94 0.16
CA ASN A 27 5.74 -18.78 -0.32
C ASN A 27 4.22 -19.03 -0.26
N ILE A 28 3.77 -20.16 -0.80
CA ILE A 28 2.34 -20.46 -0.93
C ILE A 28 1.67 -20.73 0.42
N ILE A 29 2.35 -21.41 1.35
CA ILE A 29 1.78 -21.68 2.68
C ILE A 29 1.53 -20.36 3.42
N PRO A 30 2.51 -19.44 3.56
CA PRO A 30 2.24 -18.14 4.18
C PRO A 30 1.14 -17.34 3.45
N LEU A 31 1.13 -17.31 2.12
CA LEU A 31 0.08 -16.59 1.36
C LEU A 31 -1.33 -17.11 1.67
N ILE A 32 -1.50 -18.44 1.74
CA ILE A 32 -2.78 -19.06 2.11
C ILE A 32 -3.12 -18.73 3.57
N VAL A 33 -2.17 -18.88 4.49
CA VAL A 33 -2.38 -18.61 5.92
C VAL A 33 -2.78 -17.16 6.14
N TYR A 34 -2.03 -16.20 5.61
CA TYR A 34 -2.35 -14.77 5.74
C TYR A 34 -3.67 -14.42 5.06
N SER A 35 -3.99 -15.01 3.91
CA SER A 35 -5.30 -14.86 3.28
C SER A 35 -6.42 -15.34 4.21
N LEU A 36 -6.28 -16.50 4.84
CA LEU A 36 -7.27 -17.01 5.79
C LEU A 36 -7.40 -16.09 7.01
N LEU A 37 -6.29 -15.60 7.56
CA LEU A 37 -6.28 -14.66 8.69
C LEU A 37 -7.00 -13.35 8.35
N PHE A 38 -6.73 -12.74 7.19
CA PHE A 38 -7.44 -11.54 6.76
C PHE A 38 -8.92 -11.79 6.49
N ARG A 39 -9.27 -12.96 5.95
CA ARG A 39 -10.67 -13.36 5.76
C ARG A 39 -11.38 -13.47 7.10
N MET A 40 -10.75 -14.09 8.10
CA MET A 40 -11.28 -14.21 9.46
C MET A 40 -11.41 -12.83 10.12
N ALA A 41 -10.39 -11.98 10.04
CA ALA A 41 -10.42 -10.61 10.56
C ALA A 41 -11.57 -9.81 9.92
N ARG A 42 -11.76 -9.93 8.60
CA ARG A 42 -12.86 -9.27 7.89
C ARG A 42 -14.23 -9.76 8.36
N GLN A 43 -14.42 -11.06 8.56
CA GLN A 43 -15.68 -11.60 9.10
C GLN A 43 -15.92 -11.14 10.54
N TYR A 44 -14.89 -11.13 11.38
CA TYR A 44 -14.97 -10.63 12.74
C TYR A 44 -15.36 -9.15 12.79
N VAL A 45 -14.76 -8.32 11.94
CA VAL A 45 -15.11 -6.89 11.80
C VAL A 45 -16.55 -6.72 11.28
N LYS A 46 -16.96 -7.49 10.26
CA LYS A 46 -18.33 -7.45 9.71
C LYS A 46 -19.40 -7.78 10.76
N ALA A 47 -19.10 -8.74 11.64
CA ALA A 47 -19.99 -9.22 12.70
C ALA A 47 -20.06 -8.30 13.93
N ASN A 48 -18.96 -7.64 14.31
CA ASN A 48 -18.86 -6.96 15.62
C ASN A 48 -18.70 -5.44 15.53
N PHE A 49 -18.23 -4.89 14.41
CA PHE A 49 -17.85 -3.49 14.32
C PHE A 49 -18.81 -2.69 13.42
N TRP A 50 -19.01 -1.42 13.80
CA TRP A 50 -19.76 -0.42 13.03
C TRP A 50 -21.22 -0.77 12.77
N LEU A 51 -21.82 -1.61 13.63
CA LEU A 51 -23.21 -2.09 13.50
C LEU A 51 -24.26 -0.97 13.54
N LYS A 52 -23.94 0.17 14.14
CA LYS A 52 -24.80 1.37 14.18
C LYS A 52 -24.91 2.13 12.86
N PHE A 53 -24.02 1.85 11.92
CA PHE A 53 -24.05 2.44 10.58
C PHE A 53 -24.74 1.48 9.63
N GLU A 54 -25.26 2.00 8.51
CA GLU A 54 -25.95 1.20 7.49
C GLU A 54 -25.37 1.49 6.10
N GLY A 55 -25.78 0.69 5.11
CA GLY A 55 -25.45 0.89 3.70
C GLY A 55 -23.94 0.94 3.41
N PHE A 56 -23.57 1.80 2.45
CA PHE A 56 -22.19 1.94 2.01
C PHE A 56 -21.27 2.44 3.14
N LYS A 57 -21.78 3.32 4.00
CA LYS A 57 -21.03 3.86 5.14
C LYS A 57 -20.55 2.77 6.11
N ARG A 58 -21.41 1.79 6.42
CA ARG A 58 -21.03 0.63 7.26
C ARG A 58 -19.94 -0.20 6.59
N TYR A 59 -20.16 -0.56 5.33
CA TYR A 59 -19.19 -1.30 4.53
C TYR A 59 -17.82 -0.60 4.55
N ARG A 60 -17.79 0.70 4.25
CA ARG A 60 -16.55 1.48 4.17
C ARG A 60 -15.81 1.54 5.49
N LEU A 61 -16.50 1.71 6.62
CA LEU A 61 -15.89 1.68 7.95
C LEU A 61 -15.30 0.29 8.29
N GLN A 62 -16.03 -0.78 7.95
CA GLN A 62 -15.58 -2.15 8.18
C GLN A 62 -14.35 -2.47 7.31
N ASN A 63 -14.39 -2.14 6.03
CA ASN A 63 -13.26 -2.31 5.12
C ASN A 63 -12.03 -1.52 5.62
N LEU A 64 -12.18 -0.21 5.90
CA LEU A 64 -11.10 0.63 6.43
C LEU A 64 -10.50 0.12 7.74
N THR A 65 -11.27 -0.56 8.58
CA THR A 65 -10.75 -1.15 9.83
C THR A 65 -9.78 -2.28 9.54
N VAL A 66 -10.07 -3.11 8.53
CA VAL A 66 -9.16 -4.19 8.09
C VAL A 66 -7.93 -3.58 7.41
N CYS A 67 -8.10 -2.54 6.58
CA CYS A 67 -6.98 -1.81 5.98
C CYS A 67 -6.07 -1.20 7.05
N TRP A 68 -6.66 -0.59 8.07
CA TRP A 68 -5.92 0.01 9.17
C TRP A 68 -5.14 -1.04 9.97
N LEU A 69 -5.74 -2.21 10.24
CA LEU A 69 -5.06 -3.32 10.90
C LEU A 69 -3.85 -3.81 10.09
N HIS A 70 -4.01 -4.00 8.78
CA HIS A 70 -2.90 -4.35 7.88
C HIS A 70 -1.78 -3.31 7.93
N ALA A 71 -2.12 -2.02 7.80
CA ALA A 71 -1.14 -0.94 7.83
C ALA A 71 -0.38 -0.88 9.16
N VAL A 72 -1.04 -1.14 10.30
CA VAL A 72 -0.38 -1.20 11.61
C VAL A 72 0.60 -2.38 11.68
N ILE A 73 0.20 -3.57 11.23
CA ILE A 73 1.04 -4.76 11.26
C ILE A 73 2.25 -4.60 10.34
N VAL A 74 2.01 -4.30 9.07
CA VAL A 74 3.07 -4.27 8.06
C VAL A 74 3.87 -2.99 8.14
N GLY A 75 3.22 -1.82 8.27
CA GLY A 75 3.93 -0.56 8.45
C GLY A 75 4.77 -0.55 9.73
N GLY A 76 4.23 -1.07 10.84
CA GLY A 76 5.00 -1.23 12.08
C GLY A 76 6.18 -2.19 11.93
N GLY A 77 5.95 -3.37 11.35
CA GLY A 77 7.00 -4.37 11.12
C GLY A 77 8.10 -3.88 10.17
N ASP A 78 7.71 -3.20 9.09
CA ASP A 78 8.64 -2.64 8.12
C ASP A 78 9.44 -1.48 8.72
N LEU A 79 8.82 -0.62 9.54
CA LEU A 79 9.56 0.44 10.24
C LEU A 79 10.64 -0.15 11.17
N ILE A 80 10.33 -1.23 11.89
CA ILE A 80 11.30 -1.95 12.73
C ILE A 80 12.43 -2.54 11.88
N LEU A 81 12.10 -3.18 10.74
CA LEU A 81 13.09 -3.69 9.79
C LEU A 81 14.03 -2.56 9.34
N MET A 82 13.46 -1.40 8.99
CA MET A 82 14.20 -0.27 8.46
C MET A 82 15.17 0.35 9.47
N PHE A 83 14.76 0.45 10.74
CA PHE A 83 15.61 0.97 11.80
C PHE A 83 16.63 -0.04 12.33
N SER A 84 16.42 -1.33 12.13
CA SER A 84 17.34 -2.38 12.60
C SER A 84 18.45 -2.70 11.61
N HIS A 85 18.29 -2.39 10.32
CA HIS A 85 19.25 -2.72 9.27
C HIS A 85 19.69 -1.50 8.43
N PRO A 86 20.05 -0.36 9.04
CA PRO A 86 20.30 0.88 8.31
C PRO A 86 21.44 0.77 7.30
N HIS A 87 22.43 -0.08 7.53
CA HIS A 87 23.56 -0.23 6.62
C HIS A 87 23.14 -0.99 5.35
N GLU A 88 22.48 -2.14 5.53
CA GLU A 88 22.05 -3.05 4.47
C GLU A 88 21.08 -2.36 3.51
N ILE A 89 20.18 -1.54 4.06
CA ILE A 89 19.14 -0.82 3.30
C ILE A 89 19.70 0.17 2.27
N PHE A 90 20.94 0.62 2.42
CA PHE A 90 21.57 1.53 1.44
C PHE A 90 22.66 0.86 0.59
N HIS A 91 23.13 -0.33 0.97
CA HIS A 91 24.30 -0.96 0.33
C HIS A 91 24.01 -2.33 -0.28
N ASP A 92 22.97 -3.03 0.16
CA ASP A 92 22.66 -4.41 -0.25
C ASP A 92 21.18 -4.61 -0.58
N VAL A 93 20.59 -3.63 -1.28
CA VAL A 93 19.14 -3.61 -1.57
C VAL A 93 18.69 -4.80 -2.44
N ILE A 94 19.58 -5.32 -3.30
CA ILE A 94 19.29 -6.41 -4.23
C ILE A 94 19.51 -7.77 -3.59
N ASP A 95 20.70 -8.03 -3.04
CA ASP A 95 21.10 -9.40 -2.68
C ASP A 95 20.72 -9.77 -1.24
N TRP A 96 20.47 -8.79 -0.36
CA TRP A 96 20.03 -9.07 0.99
C TRP A 96 18.67 -9.75 1.01
N TYR A 97 18.63 -10.92 1.64
CA TYR A 97 17.42 -11.71 1.84
C TYR A 97 17.36 -12.23 3.27
N ASN A 98 16.20 -12.04 3.89
CA ASN A 98 15.90 -12.60 5.19
C ASN A 98 14.50 -13.24 5.15
N PRO A 99 14.35 -14.55 5.47
CA PRO A 99 13.06 -15.24 5.41
C PRO A 99 11.96 -14.64 6.29
N ILE A 100 12.33 -14.04 7.43
CA ILE A 100 11.39 -13.38 8.36
C ILE A 100 10.97 -12.04 7.78
N ALA A 101 11.91 -11.22 7.30
CA ALA A 101 11.60 -9.95 6.65
C ALA A 101 10.74 -10.14 5.39
N ALA A 102 10.99 -11.20 4.62
CA ALA A 102 10.21 -11.59 3.45
C ALA A 102 8.75 -11.95 3.78
N GLN A 103 8.37 -12.13 5.05
CA GLN A 103 6.97 -12.31 5.42
C GLN A 103 6.15 -11.02 5.27
N LEU A 104 6.74 -9.83 5.49
CA LEU A 104 6.05 -8.55 5.35
C LEU A 104 5.42 -8.34 3.95
N PRO A 105 6.16 -8.51 2.84
CA PRO A 105 5.55 -8.43 1.52
C PRO A 105 4.52 -9.53 1.26
N LEU A 106 4.70 -10.75 1.77
CA LEU A 106 3.71 -11.83 1.60
C LEU A 106 2.40 -11.53 2.33
N ILE A 107 2.46 -10.99 3.56
CA ILE A 107 1.29 -10.51 4.31
C ILE A 107 0.54 -9.46 3.48
N SER A 108 1.27 -8.50 2.91
CA SER A 108 0.69 -7.45 2.08
C SER A 108 0.09 -7.95 0.78
N VAL A 109 0.74 -8.85 0.04
CA VAL A 109 0.18 -9.44 -1.19
C VAL A 109 -1.12 -10.17 -0.89
N ALA A 110 -1.16 -10.97 0.17
CA ALA A 110 -2.37 -11.67 0.59
C ALA A 110 -3.50 -10.70 0.96
N TYR A 111 -3.19 -9.66 1.73
CA TYR A 111 -4.13 -8.60 2.09
C TYR A 111 -4.67 -7.87 0.86
N PHE A 112 -3.79 -7.34 0.01
CA PHE A 112 -4.17 -6.55 -1.16
C PHE A 112 -5.03 -7.34 -2.14
N PHE A 113 -4.75 -8.62 -2.32
CA PHE A 113 -5.60 -9.47 -3.15
C PHE A 113 -7.02 -9.59 -2.59
N GLN A 114 -7.17 -9.77 -1.28
CA GLN A 114 -8.49 -9.82 -0.65
C GLN A 114 -9.20 -8.46 -0.65
N ASP A 115 -8.47 -7.37 -0.44
CA ASP A 115 -9.06 -6.05 -0.42
C ASP A 115 -9.52 -5.62 -1.82
N ALA A 116 -8.73 -5.92 -2.85
CA ALA A 116 -9.13 -5.74 -4.24
C ALA A 116 -10.43 -6.49 -4.57
N PHE A 117 -10.56 -7.75 -4.16
CA PHE A 117 -11.77 -8.53 -4.38
C PHE A 117 -12.98 -7.95 -3.63
N ASP A 118 -12.83 -7.54 -2.37
CA ASP A 118 -13.92 -6.93 -1.59
C ASP A 118 -14.34 -5.59 -2.23
N MET A 119 -13.40 -4.73 -2.63
CA MET A 119 -13.72 -3.48 -3.33
C MET A 119 -14.49 -3.72 -4.63
N LEU A 120 -14.05 -4.65 -5.47
CA LEU A 120 -14.71 -4.99 -6.74
C LEU A 120 -16.16 -5.43 -6.58
N MET A 121 -16.51 -6.03 -5.44
CA MET A 121 -17.86 -6.52 -5.15
C MET A 121 -18.80 -5.44 -4.60
N TYR A 122 -18.27 -4.38 -4.01
CA TYR A 122 -19.06 -3.37 -3.30
C TYR A 122 -18.98 -1.96 -3.90
N GLU A 123 -17.96 -1.64 -4.69
CA GLU A 123 -17.72 -0.30 -5.22
C GLU A 123 -17.11 -0.32 -6.62
N TRP A 124 -17.63 0.52 -7.51
CA TRP A 124 -17.03 0.76 -8.82
C TRP A 124 -17.10 2.24 -9.19
N ASN A 125 -16.00 2.96 -8.96
CA ASN A 125 -15.84 4.37 -9.30
C ASN A 125 -14.35 4.69 -9.52
N SER A 126 -14.04 5.94 -9.86
CA SER A 126 -12.66 6.38 -10.09
C SER A 126 -11.75 6.19 -8.87
N TYR A 127 -12.27 6.25 -7.64
CA TYR A 127 -11.51 5.96 -6.43
C TYR A 127 -11.10 4.49 -6.36
N THR A 128 -12.04 3.60 -6.67
CA THR A 128 -11.78 2.17 -6.66
C THR A 128 -10.80 1.79 -7.75
N LEU A 129 -10.90 2.37 -8.95
CA LEU A 129 -9.93 2.12 -10.03
C LEU A 129 -8.52 2.60 -9.67
N GLU A 130 -8.38 3.79 -9.08
CA GLU A 130 -7.08 4.29 -8.60
C GLU A 130 -6.49 3.39 -7.52
N LEU A 131 -7.33 2.92 -6.59
CA LEU A 131 -6.90 2.04 -5.51
C LEU A 131 -6.55 0.65 -6.05
N LEU A 132 -7.30 0.10 -7.02
CA LEU A 132 -6.95 -1.16 -7.67
C LEU A 132 -5.63 -1.06 -8.45
N LEU A 133 -5.38 0.06 -9.13
CA LEU A 133 -4.09 0.32 -9.79
C LEU A 133 -2.94 0.36 -8.77
N HIS A 134 -3.17 1.04 -7.63
CA HIS A 134 -2.23 1.02 -6.52
C HIS A 134 -1.95 -0.42 -6.08
N HIS A 135 -2.99 -1.22 -5.79
CA HIS A 135 -2.84 -2.60 -5.34
C HIS A 135 -2.07 -3.45 -6.34
N PHE A 136 -2.39 -3.32 -7.63
CA PHE A 136 -1.71 -4.03 -8.70
C PHE A 136 -0.22 -3.67 -8.77
N ALA A 137 0.11 -2.37 -8.79
CA ALA A 137 1.48 -1.89 -8.84
C ALA A 137 2.29 -2.29 -7.60
N THR A 138 1.68 -2.19 -6.40
CA THR A 138 2.29 -2.65 -5.15
C THR A 138 2.55 -4.15 -5.21
N CYS A 139 1.55 -4.97 -5.56
CA CYS A 139 1.72 -6.42 -5.64
C CYS A 139 2.80 -6.83 -6.65
N ALA A 140 2.87 -6.15 -7.80
CA ALA A 140 3.90 -6.40 -8.81
C ALA A 140 5.32 -6.20 -8.25
N ALA A 141 5.53 -5.28 -7.30
CA ALA A 141 6.80 -5.09 -6.62
C ALA A 141 7.00 -6.10 -5.47
N LEU A 142 5.98 -6.32 -4.63
CA LEU A 142 6.09 -7.11 -3.41
C LEU A 142 6.22 -8.62 -3.62
N VAL A 143 5.87 -9.14 -4.80
CA VAL A 143 6.12 -10.56 -5.11
C VAL A 143 7.58 -10.87 -5.39
N ALA A 144 8.41 -9.86 -5.75
CA ALA A 144 9.78 -10.08 -6.19
C ALA A 144 10.64 -10.88 -5.19
N PRO A 145 10.57 -10.65 -3.86
CA PRO A 145 11.28 -11.47 -2.89
C PRO A 145 10.92 -12.95 -2.91
N GLY A 146 9.62 -13.27 -2.99
CA GLY A 146 9.17 -14.66 -3.06
C GLY A 146 9.61 -15.35 -4.36
N LEU A 147 9.63 -14.60 -5.47
CA LEU A 147 10.00 -15.14 -6.77
C LEU A 147 11.50 -15.38 -6.94
N THR A 148 12.34 -14.57 -6.30
CA THR A 148 13.77 -14.48 -6.62
C THR A 148 14.69 -14.81 -5.45
N GLY A 149 14.18 -14.76 -4.21
CA GLY A 149 15.04 -14.77 -3.03
C GLY A 149 15.93 -13.52 -2.92
N LYS A 150 15.52 -12.40 -3.54
CA LYS A 150 16.24 -11.12 -3.62
C LYS A 150 15.28 -9.94 -3.41
N PHE A 151 15.78 -8.71 -3.36
CA PHE A 151 14.96 -7.49 -3.30
C PHE A 151 14.07 -7.38 -2.05
N THR A 152 14.39 -8.07 -0.95
CA THR A 152 13.59 -7.99 0.28
C THR A 152 13.59 -6.58 0.85
N LEU A 153 14.75 -5.91 0.88
CA LEU A 153 14.85 -4.52 1.33
C LEU A 153 14.17 -3.55 0.37
N ALA A 154 14.23 -3.84 -0.93
CA ALA A 154 13.50 -3.07 -1.93
C ALA A 154 11.98 -3.15 -1.69
N ALA A 155 11.45 -4.35 -1.45
CA ALA A 155 10.04 -4.52 -1.08
C ALA A 155 9.70 -3.77 0.23
N GLY A 156 10.63 -3.75 1.19
CA GLY A 156 10.49 -2.93 2.39
C GLY A 156 10.41 -1.42 2.09
N TRP A 157 11.28 -0.87 1.24
CA TRP A 157 11.19 0.54 0.82
C TRP A 157 9.83 0.89 0.23
N ALA A 158 9.26 -0.02 -0.57
CA ALA A 158 7.91 0.14 -1.08
C ALA A 158 6.86 0.10 0.04
N LEU A 159 7.03 -0.75 1.06
CA LEU A 159 6.11 -0.89 2.20
C LEU A 159 6.16 0.27 3.21
N LEU A 160 7.23 1.08 3.23
CA LEU A 160 7.30 2.25 4.11
C LEU A 160 6.06 3.15 4.01
N MET A 161 5.43 3.22 2.83
CA MET A 161 4.21 4.02 2.65
C MET A 161 3.02 3.57 3.52
N GLU A 162 3.02 2.32 3.99
CA GLU A 162 2.01 1.80 4.92
C GLU A 162 2.08 2.46 6.29
N VAL A 163 3.25 2.97 6.71
CA VAL A 163 3.36 3.76 7.93
C VAL A 163 2.51 5.02 7.85
N ASN A 164 2.46 5.67 6.68
CA ASN A 164 1.52 6.76 6.46
C ASN A 164 0.06 6.27 6.37
N SER A 165 -0.18 5.11 5.75
CA SER A 165 -1.53 4.52 5.64
C SER A 165 -2.21 4.32 7.01
N ILE A 166 -1.44 4.05 8.09
CA ILE A 166 -1.97 3.99 9.46
C ILE A 166 -2.75 5.26 9.80
N PHE A 167 -2.15 6.42 9.60
CA PHE A 167 -2.76 7.71 9.93
C PHE A 167 -3.84 8.10 8.91
N LEU A 168 -3.63 7.77 7.63
CA LEU A 168 -4.61 7.99 6.56
C LEU A 168 -5.93 7.27 6.84
N HIS A 169 -5.87 5.98 7.20
CA HIS A 169 -7.05 5.19 7.50
C HIS A 169 -7.68 5.61 8.82
N ALA A 170 -6.90 5.83 9.87
CA ALA A 170 -7.41 6.34 11.16
C ALA A 170 -8.18 7.66 10.98
N ARG A 171 -7.59 8.60 10.23
CA ARG A 171 -8.23 9.89 9.89
C ARG A 171 -9.56 9.68 9.18
N THR A 172 -9.57 8.82 8.16
CA THR A 172 -10.77 8.56 7.34
C THR A 172 -11.87 7.90 8.18
N ILE A 173 -11.52 6.95 9.05
CA ILE A 173 -12.45 6.34 10.00
C ILE A 173 -13.06 7.41 10.90
N LEU A 174 -12.25 8.26 11.53
CA LEU A 174 -12.71 9.33 12.43
C LEU A 174 -13.68 10.31 11.74
N GLN A 175 -13.44 10.63 10.47
CA GLN A 175 -14.34 11.49 9.69
C GLN A 175 -15.68 10.82 9.41
N ILE A 176 -15.64 9.59 8.89
CA ILE A 176 -16.87 8.88 8.51
C ILE A 176 -17.72 8.62 9.74
N CYS A 177 -17.13 8.14 10.84
CA CYS A 177 -17.89 7.80 12.04
C CYS A 177 -18.35 9.02 12.87
N GLY A 178 -17.99 10.24 12.45
CA GLY A 178 -18.37 11.50 13.10
C GLY A 178 -17.57 11.81 14.37
N LEU A 179 -16.53 11.05 14.68
CA LEU A 179 -15.68 11.29 15.85
C LEU A 179 -14.73 12.47 15.66
N SER A 180 -14.55 12.96 14.44
CA SER A 180 -13.74 14.17 14.16
C SER A 180 -14.30 15.43 14.84
N THR A 181 -15.62 15.55 14.98
CA THR A 181 -16.28 16.66 15.69
C THR A 181 -16.41 16.42 17.18
N GLN A 182 -16.56 15.16 17.61
CA GLN A 182 -16.64 14.79 19.02
C GLN A 182 -15.28 14.90 19.73
N PHE A 183 -14.20 14.52 19.06
CA PHE A 183 -12.83 14.53 19.60
C PHE A 183 -11.88 15.33 18.71
N PRO A 184 -12.05 16.67 18.61
CA PRO A 184 -11.30 17.50 17.67
C PRO A 184 -9.79 17.52 17.96
N GLY A 185 -9.39 17.39 19.23
CA GLY A 185 -7.97 17.30 19.61
C GLY A 185 -7.30 16.03 19.05
N VAL A 186 -7.92 14.87 19.24
CA VAL A 186 -7.43 13.59 18.70
C VAL A 186 -7.39 13.63 17.18
N PHE A 187 -8.47 14.10 16.55
CA PHE A 187 -8.55 14.22 15.10
C PHE A 187 -7.43 15.12 14.54
N ARG A 188 -7.16 16.26 15.18
CA ARG A 188 -6.08 17.18 14.79
C ARG A 188 -4.71 16.51 14.88
N VAL A 189 -4.44 15.75 15.93
CA VAL A 189 -3.18 14.98 16.05
C VAL A 189 -3.06 13.99 14.89
N VAL A 190 -4.11 13.22 14.61
CA VAL A 190 -4.08 12.25 13.49
C VAL A 190 -3.88 12.92 12.14
N VAL A 191 -4.50 14.09 11.89
CA VAL A 191 -4.30 14.88 10.67
C VAL A 191 -2.84 15.34 10.54
N TYR A 192 -2.24 15.90 11.59
CA TYR A 192 -0.84 16.32 11.53
C TYR A 192 0.12 15.14 11.41
N SER A 193 -0.12 14.04 12.13
CA SER A 193 0.65 12.80 11.97
C SER A 193 0.54 12.27 10.54
N ASN A 194 -0.64 12.33 9.93
CA ASN A 194 -0.83 11.96 8.52
C ASN A 194 -0.01 12.86 7.58
N ILE A 195 -0.02 14.18 7.75
CA ILE A 195 0.75 15.09 6.89
C ILE A 195 2.25 14.87 7.05
N ILE A 196 2.74 14.75 8.29
CA ILE A 196 4.15 14.56 8.59
C ILE A 196 4.62 13.20 8.04
N SER A 197 3.90 12.12 8.33
CA SER A 197 4.22 10.79 7.81
C SER A 197 4.11 10.72 6.28
N PHE A 198 3.20 11.47 5.67
CA PHE A 198 3.09 11.55 4.21
C PHE A 198 4.39 12.09 3.59
N PHE A 199 4.95 13.15 4.18
CA PHE A 199 6.21 13.71 3.71
C PHE A 199 7.36 12.70 3.80
N PHE A 200 7.55 12.05 4.95
CA PHE A 200 8.68 11.12 5.12
C PHE A 200 8.49 9.80 4.38
N PHE A 201 7.35 9.14 4.56
CA PHE A 201 7.17 7.76 4.11
C PHE A 201 6.58 7.64 2.71
N ARG A 202 6.07 8.74 2.13
CA ARG A 202 5.70 8.77 0.71
C ARG A 202 6.67 9.59 -0.10
N ILE A 203 6.89 10.87 0.22
CA ILE A 203 7.72 11.74 -0.62
C ILE A 203 9.20 11.39 -0.51
N VAL A 204 9.78 11.38 0.69
CA VAL A 204 11.22 11.10 0.87
C VAL A 204 11.56 9.67 0.47
N SER A 205 10.80 8.67 0.94
CA SER A 205 10.99 7.26 0.52
C SER A 205 10.94 7.09 -0.99
N GLN A 206 9.99 7.74 -1.67
CA GLN A 206 9.88 7.66 -3.13
C GLN A 206 11.05 8.34 -3.85
N ILE A 207 11.56 9.46 -3.34
CA ILE A 207 12.75 10.11 -3.90
C ILE A 207 13.97 9.20 -3.77
N LEU A 208 14.17 8.60 -2.60
CA LEU A 208 15.27 7.65 -2.35
C LEU A 208 15.16 6.44 -3.29
N TRP A 209 13.98 5.82 -3.38
CA TRP A 209 13.72 4.73 -4.31
C TRP A 209 14.02 5.13 -5.75
N THR A 210 13.51 6.27 -6.21
CA THR A 210 13.68 6.70 -7.60
C THR A 210 15.14 6.94 -7.92
N ASN A 211 15.88 7.59 -7.02
CA ASN A 211 17.32 7.80 -7.18
C ASN A 211 18.06 6.47 -7.27
N TRP A 212 17.83 5.56 -6.31
CA TRP A 212 18.44 4.24 -6.30
C TRP A 212 18.12 3.45 -7.58
N ALA A 213 16.85 3.47 -8.01
CA ALA A 213 16.41 2.74 -9.18
C ALA A 213 17.07 3.24 -10.47
N ILE A 214 17.25 4.55 -10.64
CA ILE A 214 17.92 5.13 -11.82
C ILE A 214 19.37 4.63 -11.95
N TYR A 215 20.07 4.39 -10.85
CA TYR A 215 21.47 3.94 -10.90
C TYR A 215 21.64 2.42 -10.94
N ASN A 216 20.75 1.66 -10.29
CA ASN A 216 20.95 0.22 -10.05
C ASN A 216 20.08 -0.69 -10.93
N VAL A 217 18.99 -0.17 -11.50
CA VAL A 217 18.02 -0.98 -12.25
C VAL A 217 18.29 -1.00 -13.77
N PRO A 218 18.88 0.04 -14.41
CA PRO A 218 19.25 -0.06 -15.82
C PRO A 218 20.19 -1.23 -16.08
N GLY A 219 19.82 -2.08 -17.04
CA GLY A 219 20.56 -3.29 -17.40
C GLY A 219 19.99 -4.57 -16.77
N LEU A 220 19.16 -4.46 -15.74
CA LEU A 220 18.40 -5.61 -15.23
C LEU A 220 17.33 -6.06 -16.23
N HIS A 221 16.76 -7.24 -16.01
CA HIS A 221 15.64 -7.72 -16.83
C HIS A 221 14.47 -6.73 -16.83
N TRP A 222 13.75 -6.61 -17.96
CA TRP A 222 12.73 -5.59 -18.20
C TRP A 222 11.65 -5.52 -17.10
N TYR A 223 11.34 -6.65 -16.45
CA TYR A 223 10.42 -6.69 -15.32
C TYR A 223 10.90 -5.82 -14.15
N TYR A 224 12.16 -5.94 -13.73
CA TYR A 224 12.72 -5.11 -12.65
C TYR A 224 12.84 -3.66 -13.08
N VAL A 225 13.11 -3.40 -14.36
CA VAL A 225 13.09 -2.04 -14.94
C VAL A 225 11.69 -1.43 -14.85
N LEU A 226 10.66 -2.18 -15.20
CA LEU A 226 9.27 -1.73 -15.13
C LEU A 226 8.84 -1.46 -13.68
N VAL A 227 9.16 -2.35 -12.74
CA VAL A 227 8.87 -2.16 -11.32
C VAL A 227 9.68 -0.99 -10.74
N GLY A 228 10.99 -0.96 -10.99
CA GLY A 228 11.93 0.00 -10.43
C GLY A 228 11.73 1.42 -10.93
N LEU A 229 11.49 1.61 -12.24
CA LEU A 229 11.35 2.94 -12.86
C LEU A 229 9.90 3.30 -13.20
N GLY A 230 9.09 2.33 -13.62
CA GLY A 230 7.67 2.55 -13.90
C GLY A 230 6.82 2.72 -12.64
N GLY A 231 7.13 1.95 -11.58
CA GLY A 231 6.48 2.05 -10.28
C GLY A 231 6.48 3.49 -9.73
N PRO A 232 7.64 4.15 -9.59
CA PRO A 232 7.71 5.53 -9.11
C PRO A 232 6.91 6.55 -9.90
N ILE A 233 6.75 6.37 -11.21
CA ILE A 233 5.91 7.25 -12.03
C ILE A 233 4.44 7.10 -11.61
N ILE A 234 3.96 5.85 -11.52
CA ILE A 234 2.59 5.53 -11.10
C ILE A 234 2.32 6.06 -9.68
N PHE A 235 3.19 5.72 -8.73
CA PHE A 235 3.05 6.18 -7.35
C PHE A 235 3.21 7.69 -7.21
N GLY A 236 3.97 8.34 -8.09
CA GLY A 236 4.12 9.80 -8.10
C GLY A 236 2.80 10.48 -8.43
N CYS A 237 2.10 9.99 -9.46
CA CYS A 237 0.77 10.45 -9.80
C CYS A 237 -0.24 10.18 -8.68
N ILE A 238 -0.29 8.95 -8.14
CA ILE A 238 -1.23 8.56 -7.09
C ILE A 238 -0.99 9.37 -5.81
N ASN A 239 0.26 9.47 -5.34
CA ASN A 239 0.60 10.25 -4.15
C ASN A 239 0.30 11.74 -4.36
N GLY A 240 0.60 12.30 -5.54
CA GLY A 240 0.25 13.70 -5.86
C GLY A 240 -1.25 13.96 -5.77
N MET A 241 -2.07 13.09 -6.37
CA MET A 241 -3.53 13.19 -6.31
C MET A 241 -4.06 13.01 -4.89
N LEU A 242 -3.55 12.03 -4.15
CA LEU A 242 -3.92 11.76 -2.77
C LEU A 242 -3.60 12.96 -1.87
N PHE A 243 -2.42 13.56 -2.03
CA PHE A 243 -2.00 14.72 -1.25
C PHE A 243 -2.94 15.91 -1.45
N LEU A 244 -3.28 16.23 -2.70
CA LEU A 244 -4.20 17.33 -3.02
C LEU A 244 -5.59 17.09 -2.43
N ARG A 245 -6.09 15.85 -2.46
CA ARG A 245 -7.36 15.47 -1.82
C ARG A 245 -7.30 15.61 -0.31
N LEU A 246 -6.19 15.23 0.32
CA LEU A 246 -5.99 15.38 1.76
C LEU A 246 -6.02 16.85 2.16
N LEU A 247 -5.22 17.69 1.50
CA LEU A 247 -5.22 19.13 1.76
C LEU A 247 -6.60 19.78 1.54
N ALA A 248 -7.34 19.36 0.50
CA ALA A 248 -8.71 19.81 0.27
C ALA A 248 -9.65 19.42 1.42
N SER A 249 -9.60 18.15 1.84
CA SER A 249 -10.51 17.60 2.85
C SER A 249 -10.20 18.07 4.28
N ASP A 250 -8.96 18.45 4.58
CA ASP A 250 -8.55 19.02 5.87
C ASP A 250 -8.63 20.55 5.93
N GLY A 251 -9.06 21.20 4.83
CA GLY A 251 -9.28 22.65 4.80
C GLY A 251 -8.03 23.49 4.60
N PHE A 252 -6.92 22.90 4.12
CA PHE A 252 -5.69 23.62 3.80
C PHE A 252 -5.73 24.31 2.43
N LEU A 253 -6.66 23.93 1.53
CA LEU A 253 -6.81 24.54 0.21
C LEU A 253 -7.97 25.55 0.15
N THR A 254 -7.83 26.56 -0.71
CA THR A 254 -8.89 27.52 -1.03
C THR A 254 -10.15 26.82 -1.53
N GLU A 255 -11.32 27.42 -1.28
CA GLU A 255 -12.64 26.93 -1.69
C GLU A 255 -12.74 26.42 -3.14
N LYS A 256 -12.14 27.13 -4.10
CA LYS A 256 -12.11 26.71 -5.52
C LYS A 256 -11.39 25.37 -5.72
N LEU A 257 -10.24 25.19 -5.08
CA LEU A 257 -9.46 23.96 -5.15
C LEU A 257 -10.13 22.84 -4.36
N ARG A 258 -10.74 23.17 -3.22
CA ARG A 258 -11.55 22.24 -2.44
C ARG A 258 -12.67 21.66 -3.28
N ALA A 259 -13.44 22.49 -4.00
CA ALA A 259 -14.51 22.01 -4.88
C ALA A 259 -14.02 21.08 -6.01
N ARG A 260 -12.80 21.32 -6.53
CA ARG A 260 -12.20 20.50 -7.59
C ARG A 260 -11.73 19.13 -7.09
N PHE A 261 -11.14 19.08 -5.89
CA PHE A 261 -10.53 17.85 -5.36
C PHE A 261 -11.40 17.12 -4.33
N ALA A 262 -12.45 17.76 -3.80
CA ALA A 262 -13.48 17.12 -3.00
C ALA A 262 -14.40 16.27 -3.88
N MET A 263 -13.86 15.22 -4.50
CA MET A 263 -14.71 14.14 -4.96
C MET A 263 -15.13 13.33 -3.73
N THR A 264 -16.40 13.38 -3.36
CA THR A 264 -16.89 12.66 -2.17
C THR A 264 -17.20 11.22 -2.57
N ARG A 265 -16.42 10.26 -2.06
CA ARG A 265 -16.64 8.82 -2.24
C ARG A 265 -18.02 8.37 -1.71
N ASP A 266 -18.60 9.12 -0.77
CA ASP A 266 -19.88 8.81 -0.10
C ASP A 266 -21.15 9.22 -0.87
N LYS A 267 -21.04 9.84 -2.06
CA LYS A 267 -22.22 10.32 -2.83
C LYS A 267 -23.15 9.21 -3.35
N ASN A 268 -22.73 7.94 -3.30
CA ASN A 268 -23.57 6.83 -3.76
C ASN A 268 -24.83 6.66 -2.88
N ASP A 269 -24.76 6.92 -1.57
CA ASP A 269 -25.93 6.85 -0.68
C ASP A 269 -26.98 7.94 -1.00
N ASP A 270 -26.54 9.12 -1.47
CA ASP A 270 -27.44 10.22 -1.82
C ASP A 270 -28.16 10.00 -3.16
N GLN A 271 -27.53 9.26 -4.09
CA GLN A 271 -28.14 8.96 -5.39
C GLN A 271 -29.17 7.83 -5.31
N GLU A 272 -28.96 6.83 -4.45
CA GLU A 272 -29.97 5.79 -4.22
C GLU A 272 -31.22 6.36 -3.53
N LYS A 273 -31.05 7.26 -2.55
CA LYS A 273 -32.20 7.96 -1.95
C LYS A 273 -32.95 8.86 -2.92
N LYS A 274 -32.30 9.39 -3.96
CA LYS A 274 -32.95 10.20 -5.00
C LYS A 274 -33.64 9.39 -6.09
N LYS A 275 -33.33 8.10 -6.25
CA LYS A 275 -34.03 7.21 -7.19
C LYS A 275 -35.19 6.44 -6.54
N GLY A 276 -35.31 6.48 -5.22
CA GLY A 276 -36.38 5.83 -4.45
C GLY A 276 -37.57 6.72 -4.10
N ASN A 277 -37.58 7.99 -4.52
CA ASN A 277 -38.71 8.92 -4.40
C ASN A 277 -39.20 9.33 -5.78
#